data_AF-A0A1S4ERK2-F1
#
_entry.id   AF-A0A1S4ERK2-F1
#
_cell.length_a   1.000
_cell.length_b   1.000
_cell.length_c   1.000
_cell.angle_alpha   90.00
_cell.angle_beta   90.00
_cell.angle_gamma   90.00
#
_symmetry.space_group_name_H-M   'P 1'
#
loop_
_entity.id
_entity.type
_entity.pdbx_description
1 polymer ?
#
loop_
_entity_poly.entity_id
_entity_poly.type
_entity_poly.pdbx_seq_one_letter_code
_entity_poly.pdbx_strand_id
1 'polypeptide(L)'
;CAYIIDKTSIYSFVLNNVNSVFTSELIAVLLCLKHLKFLPKEKFVIISDSKSTLLALSNPSNINPIVSLIHSCWSDLLCCGKQLAFLWCPSHTGIQGNEAVDRAARNPSASLPPLKLCSPEDFKPFIRKLIKDLWQQSWSSIPNSNKLKSIKPIIGPWPSSDRQNRYEEVVICRMRIGHTRATHGHLFKRAPPSTCGCGEILSVQHILTCALHGHIRASLPTPPALTDDVESVDSLLSYLKKLNLFTKI
;
A
#
# COMPACT_ATOMS: atom_id res chain seq x y z
N CYS A 1 22.97 -6.45 4.19
CA CYS A 1 23.28 -6.53 5.64
C CYS A 1 24.72 -7.01 5.82
N ALA A 2 25.32 -6.82 6.99
CA ALA A 2 26.68 -7.28 7.25
C ALA A 2 26.91 -7.55 8.75
N TYR A 3 28.00 -8.26 9.07
CA TYR A 3 28.53 -8.40 10.43
C TYR A 3 30.05 -8.59 10.38
N ILE A 4 30.72 -8.39 11.51
CA ILE A 4 32.17 -8.57 11.67
C ILE A 4 32.46 -9.47 12.87
N ILE A 5 33.46 -10.35 12.75
CA ILE A 5 33.93 -11.19 13.86
C ILE A 5 35.39 -10.85 14.15
N ASP A 6 35.71 -10.69 15.44
CA ASP A 6 37.07 -10.43 15.95
C ASP A 6 37.83 -9.26 15.30
N LYS A 7 37.11 -8.32 14.66
CA LYS A 7 37.67 -7.20 13.88
C LYS A 7 38.56 -7.63 12.69
N THR A 8 38.56 -8.90 12.30
CA THR A 8 39.45 -9.44 11.27
C THR A 8 38.74 -9.75 9.96
N SER A 9 37.48 -10.19 10.01
CA SER A 9 36.74 -10.61 8.82
C SER A 9 35.33 -10.03 8.80
N ILE A 10 35.04 -9.26 7.75
CA ILE A 10 33.73 -8.65 7.50
C ILE A 10 32.98 -9.52 6.52
N TYR A 11 31.75 -9.87 6.86
CA TYR A 11 30.84 -10.64 6.03
C TYR A 11 29.67 -9.75 5.63
N SER A 12 29.45 -9.59 4.32
CA SER A 12 28.35 -8.80 3.78
C SER A 12 27.51 -9.63 2.83
N PHE A 13 26.21 -9.35 2.83
CA PHE A 13 25.23 -10.10 2.04
C PHE A 13 24.24 -9.14 1.40
N VAL A 14 23.99 -9.39 0.11
CA VAL A 14 22.89 -8.74 -0.62
C VAL A 14 21.58 -9.37 -0.15
N LEU A 15 20.61 -8.53 0.22
CA LEU A 15 19.28 -8.97 0.62
C LEU A 15 18.25 -8.61 -0.45
N ASN A 16 17.07 -9.22 -0.39
CA ASN A 16 15.92 -8.78 -1.18
C ASN A 16 15.58 -7.31 -0.83
N ASN A 17 15.32 -6.49 -1.86
CA ASN A 17 15.00 -5.07 -1.72
C ASN A 17 13.66 -4.79 -1.01
N VAL A 18 12.84 -5.82 -0.82
CA VAL A 18 11.60 -5.72 -0.03
C VAL A 18 11.87 -5.66 1.47
N ASN A 19 13.03 -6.13 1.94
CA ASN A 19 13.34 -6.15 3.37
C ASN A 19 13.48 -4.74 3.96
N SER A 20 12.86 -4.54 5.13
CA SER A 20 13.09 -3.35 5.93
C SER A 20 14.50 -3.33 6.53
N VAL A 21 14.93 -2.16 7.00
CA VAL A 21 16.17 -2.02 7.78
C VAL A 21 16.12 -2.95 9.01
N PHE A 22 15.00 -2.96 9.73
CA PHE A 22 14.79 -3.85 10.88
C PHE A 22 15.02 -5.33 10.55
N THR A 23 14.40 -5.82 9.48
CA THR A 23 14.61 -7.20 9.02
C THR A 23 16.04 -7.46 8.57
N SER A 24 16.67 -6.48 7.92
CA SER A 24 18.08 -6.58 7.51
C SER A 24 19.02 -6.75 8.69
N GLU A 25 18.76 -6.04 9.80
CA GLU A 25 19.50 -6.15 11.05
C GLU A 25 19.28 -7.51 11.74
N LEU A 26 18.03 -8.00 11.79
CA LEU A 26 17.74 -9.34 12.29
C LEU A 26 18.46 -10.42 11.47
N ILE A 27 18.47 -10.30 10.14
CA ILE A 27 19.17 -11.25 9.26
C ILE A 27 20.68 -11.21 9.52
N ALA A 28 21.27 -10.04 9.74
CA ALA A 28 22.69 -9.93 10.11
C ALA A 28 22.99 -10.73 11.40
N VAL A 29 22.17 -10.56 12.44
CA VAL A 29 22.30 -11.31 13.70
C VAL A 29 22.15 -12.82 13.45
N LEU A 30 21.13 -13.24 12.71
CA LEU A 30 20.90 -14.66 12.39
C LEU A 30 22.10 -15.30 11.69
N LEU A 31 22.65 -14.62 10.68
CA LEU A 31 23.83 -15.11 9.95
C LEU A 31 25.08 -15.14 10.82
N CYS A 32 25.25 -14.14 11.69
CA CYS A 32 26.32 -14.12 12.68
C CYS A 32 26.22 -15.35 13.61
N LEU A 33 25.05 -15.62 14.20
CA LEU A 33 24.85 -16.78 15.09
C LEU A 33 25.15 -18.12 14.41
N LYS A 34 24.71 -18.29 13.16
CA LYS A 34 25.01 -19.49 12.37
C LYS A 34 26.52 -19.67 12.17
N HIS A 35 27.27 -18.59 12.04
CA HIS A 35 28.71 -18.63 11.93
C HIS A 35 29.39 -18.97 13.28
N LEU A 36 28.92 -18.41 14.40
CA LEU A 36 29.51 -18.67 15.73
C LEU A 36 29.54 -20.15 16.12
N LYS A 37 28.61 -20.95 15.57
CA LYS A 37 28.54 -22.41 15.78
C LYS A 37 29.85 -23.11 15.43
N PHE A 38 30.54 -22.65 14.39
CA PHE A 38 31.75 -23.28 13.86
C PHE A 38 33.05 -22.74 14.44
N LEU A 39 32.98 -21.68 15.26
CA LEU A 39 34.17 -21.11 15.89
C LEU A 39 34.60 -21.95 17.10
N PRO A 40 35.90 -22.01 17.43
CA PRO A 40 36.37 -22.75 18.61
C PRO A 40 36.06 -22.05 19.94
N LYS A 41 35.69 -20.76 19.92
CA LYS A 41 35.40 -19.97 21.12
C LYS A 41 34.07 -20.38 21.77
N GLU A 42 34.00 -20.22 23.09
CA GLU A 42 32.83 -20.56 23.91
C GLU A 42 32.02 -19.33 24.35
N LYS A 43 32.62 -18.14 24.44
CA LYS A 43 31.93 -16.94 24.93
C LYS A 43 31.91 -15.85 23.86
N PHE A 44 30.74 -15.30 23.61
CA PHE A 44 30.52 -14.28 22.58
C PHE A 44 29.68 -13.12 23.10
N VAL A 45 30.02 -11.92 22.63
CA VAL A 45 29.21 -10.71 22.82
C VAL A 45 28.85 -10.19 21.42
N ILE A 46 27.56 -10.13 21.11
CA ILE A 46 27.06 -9.48 19.90
C ILE A 46 26.75 -8.03 20.21
N ILE A 47 27.42 -7.14 19.49
CA ILE A 47 27.23 -5.70 19.59
C ILE A 47 26.40 -5.27 18.38
N SER A 48 25.29 -4.57 18.60
CA SER A 48 24.43 -4.04 17.54
C SER A 48 23.96 -2.64 17.90
N ASP A 49 23.93 -1.74 16.91
CA ASP A 49 23.36 -0.41 17.06
C ASP A 49 21.84 -0.36 16.86
N SER A 50 21.26 -1.44 16.34
CA SER A 50 19.82 -1.59 16.14
C SER A 50 19.09 -1.90 17.44
N LYS A 51 18.71 -0.84 18.15
CA LYS A 51 17.89 -0.93 19.37
C LYS A 51 16.59 -1.71 19.12
N SER A 52 15.96 -1.53 17.95
CA SER A 52 14.74 -2.27 17.57
C SER A 52 14.97 -3.78 17.50
N THR A 53 16.10 -4.21 16.93
CA THR A 53 16.47 -5.64 16.86
C THR A 53 16.65 -6.20 18.27
N LEU A 54 17.40 -5.51 19.12
CA LEU A 54 17.64 -5.98 20.50
C LEU A 54 16.35 -6.03 21.32
N LEU A 55 15.49 -5.03 21.20
CA LEU A 55 14.17 -5.04 21.85
C LEU A 55 13.29 -6.19 21.34
N ALA A 56 13.32 -6.45 20.02
CA ALA A 56 12.58 -7.55 19.42
C ALA A 56 13.04 -8.92 19.94
N LEU A 57 14.36 -9.11 20.11
CA LEU A 57 14.95 -10.33 20.68
C LEU A 57 14.72 -10.46 22.18
N SER A 58 14.56 -9.34 22.90
CA SER A 58 14.26 -9.37 24.34
C SER A 58 12.79 -9.69 24.64
N ASN A 59 11.90 -9.64 23.64
CA ASN A 59 10.47 -9.85 23.79
C ASN A 59 10.08 -11.30 23.48
N PRO A 60 9.71 -12.14 24.48
CA PRO A 60 9.36 -13.54 24.26
C PRO A 60 8.06 -13.73 23.45
N SER A 61 7.21 -12.71 23.39
CA SER A 61 5.94 -12.75 22.65
C SER A 61 6.07 -12.25 21.21
N ASN A 62 7.29 -12.05 20.72
CA ASN A 62 7.51 -11.60 19.35
C ASN A 62 7.16 -12.70 18.34
N ILE A 63 6.24 -12.40 17.43
CA ILE A 63 5.74 -13.34 16.40
C ILE A 63 6.54 -13.30 15.09
N ASN A 64 7.58 -12.47 15.00
CA ASN A 64 8.38 -12.38 13.78
C ASN A 64 9.17 -13.69 13.56
N PRO A 65 9.05 -14.35 12.40
CA PRO A 65 9.67 -15.66 12.17
C PRO A 65 11.19 -15.62 12.19
N ILE A 66 11.82 -14.49 11.84
CA ILE A 66 13.28 -14.33 11.88
C ILE A 66 13.75 -14.25 13.35
N VAL A 67 12.98 -13.59 14.22
CA VAL A 67 13.23 -13.59 15.67
C VAL A 67 13.16 -15.02 16.23
N SER A 68 12.15 -15.80 15.85
CA SER A 68 12.05 -17.21 16.24
C SER A 68 13.25 -18.04 15.75
N LEU A 69 13.72 -17.82 14.52
CA LEU A 69 14.93 -18.47 14.00
C LEU A 69 16.19 -18.07 14.79
N ILE A 70 16.31 -16.81 15.19
CA ILE A 70 17.42 -16.33 16.01
C ILE A 70 17.40 -17.02 17.38
N HIS A 71 16.23 -17.10 18.03
CA HIS A 71 16.09 -17.83 19.29
C HIS A 71 16.43 -19.31 19.18
N SER A 72 16.00 -19.97 18.10
CA SER A 72 16.37 -21.36 17.83
C SER A 72 17.89 -21.51 17.67
N CYS A 73 18.53 -20.67 16.85
CA CYS A 73 19.99 -20.70 16.69
C CYS A 73 20.72 -20.39 18.00
N TRP A 74 20.21 -19.47 18.82
CA TRP A 74 20.77 -19.19 20.13
C TRP A 74 20.65 -20.41 21.06
N SER A 75 19.48 -21.06 21.11
CA SER A 75 19.31 -22.29 21.90
C SER A 75 20.28 -23.38 21.47
N ASP A 76 20.49 -23.57 20.16
CA ASP A 76 21.46 -24.54 19.63
C ASP A 76 22.89 -24.22 20.09
N LEU A 77 23.28 -22.94 20.07
CA LEU A 77 24.59 -22.50 20.55
C LEU A 77 24.79 -22.82 22.03
N LEU A 78 23.78 -22.56 22.87
CA LEU A 78 23.81 -22.87 24.30
C LEU A 78 23.97 -24.38 24.54
N CYS A 79 23.24 -25.22 23.80
CA CYS A 79 23.38 -26.67 23.85
C CYS A 79 24.79 -27.15 23.45
N CYS A 80 25.49 -26.41 22.60
CA CYS A 80 26.88 -26.67 22.24
C CYS A 80 27.91 -26.04 23.23
N GLY A 81 27.47 -25.59 24.41
CA GLY A 81 28.35 -24.99 25.42
C GLY A 81 28.77 -23.55 25.13
N LYS A 82 28.15 -22.88 24.15
CA LYS A 82 28.48 -21.50 23.78
C LYS A 82 27.58 -20.50 24.49
N GLN A 83 28.18 -19.59 25.25
CA GLN A 83 27.52 -18.50 25.94
C GLN A 83 27.47 -17.25 25.06
N LEU A 84 26.31 -16.59 25.06
CA LEU A 84 26.04 -15.43 24.23
C LEU A 84 25.43 -14.29 25.07
N ALA A 85 25.94 -13.09 24.89
CA ALA A 85 25.34 -11.85 25.39
C ALA A 85 25.11 -10.86 24.24
N PHE A 86 24.10 -10.01 24.39
CA PHE A 86 23.83 -8.91 23.46
C PHE A 86 24.13 -7.58 24.13
N LEU A 87 24.76 -6.67 23.39
CA LEU A 87 25.09 -5.32 23.84
C LEU A 87 24.62 -4.31 22.80
N TRP A 88 23.95 -3.25 23.26
CA TRP A 88 23.60 -2.12 22.41
C TRP A 88 24.76 -1.12 22.35
N CYS A 89 25.03 -0.58 21.16
CA CYS A 89 25.93 0.56 20.98
C CYS A 89 25.24 1.71 20.21
N PRO A 90 25.69 2.96 20.35
CA PRO A 90 25.16 4.07 19.56
C PRO A 90 25.74 4.06 18.13
N SER A 91 24.86 4.25 17.14
CA SER A 91 25.25 4.39 15.73
C SER A 91 25.97 5.72 15.47
N HIS A 92 26.86 5.75 14.47
CA HIS A 92 27.54 6.95 13.96
C HIS A 92 28.36 7.76 14.99
N THR A 93 28.98 7.07 15.96
CA THR A 93 29.77 7.70 17.04
C THR A 93 31.28 7.48 16.91
N GLY A 94 31.81 7.02 15.78
CA GLY A 94 33.24 6.73 15.63
C GLY A 94 33.66 5.32 16.03
N ILE A 95 32.71 4.43 16.38
CA ILE A 95 33.01 3.04 16.73
C ILE A 95 33.44 2.29 15.46
N GLN A 96 34.75 2.14 15.26
CA GLN A 96 35.37 1.59 14.05
C GLN A 96 34.72 0.29 13.55
N GLY A 97 34.37 -0.63 14.46
CA GLY A 97 33.72 -1.89 14.11
C GLY A 97 32.30 -1.70 13.57
N ASN A 98 31.50 -0.82 14.18
CA ASN A 98 30.14 -0.52 13.72
C ASN A 98 30.17 0.15 12.34
N GLU A 99 31.02 1.16 12.19
CA GLU A 99 31.11 1.88 10.92
C GLU A 99 31.62 1.00 9.77
N ALA A 100 32.51 0.05 10.06
CA ALA A 100 32.97 -0.92 9.08
C ALA A 100 31.83 -1.85 8.62
N VAL A 101 30.98 -2.29 9.55
CA VAL A 101 29.78 -3.08 9.25
C VAL A 101 28.77 -2.26 8.45
N ASP A 102 28.51 -1.01 8.83
CA ASP A 102 27.60 -0.11 8.09
C ASP A 102 28.04 0.11 6.65
N ARG A 103 29.34 0.38 6.44
CA ARG A 103 29.92 0.54 5.09
C ARG A 103 29.76 -0.73 4.27
N ALA A 104 30.01 -1.88 4.86
CA ALA A 104 29.88 -3.18 4.19
C ALA A 104 28.42 -3.57 3.94
N ALA A 105 27.49 -3.17 4.81
CA ALA A 105 26.06 -3.41 4.61
C ALA A 105 25.48 -2.58 3.47
N ARG A 106 25.98 -1.34 3.26
CA ARG A 106 25.60 -0.45 2.16
C ARG A 106 26.19 -0.87 0.82
N ASN A 107 27.42 -1.39 0.84
CA ASN A 107 28.14 -1.83 -0.36
C ASN A 107 28.54 -3.31 -0.22
N PRO A 108 27.57 -4.23 -0.21
CA PRO A 108 27.86 -5.66 -0.10
C PRO A 108 28.62 -6.15 -1.34
N SER A 109 29.50 -7.13 -1.14
CA SER A 109 30.17 -7.79 -2.27
C SER A 109 29.12 -8.49 -3.15
N ALA A 110 29.10 -8.17 -4.45
CA ALA A 110 28.12 -8.69 -5.41
C ALA A 110 28.46 -10.10 -5.93
N SER A 111 29.43 -10.79 -5.34
CA SER A 111 29.88 -12.11 -5.81
C SER A 111 28.87 -13.24 -5.54
N LEU A 112 27.90 -13.02 -4.65
CA LEU A 112 26.87 -14.01 -4.29
C LEU A 112 25.46 -13.52 -4.62
N PRO A 113 24.55 -14.43 -4.99
CA PRO A 113 23.16 -14.08 -5.25
C PRO A 113 22.49 -13.53 -3.98
N PRO A 114 21.50 -12.63 -4.10
CA PRO A 114 20.77 -12.09 -2.96
C PRO A 114 20.12 -13.19 -2.13
N LEU A 115 20.22 -13.07 -0.80
CA LEU A 115 19.53 -13.95 0.13
C LEU A 115 18.02 -13.78 0.01
N LYS A 116 17.34 -14.89 -0.26
CA LYS A 116 15.87 -14.97 -0.37
C LYS A 116 15.23 -15.19 1.00
N LEU A 117 15.58 -14.35 1.98
CA LEU A 117 14.97 -14.36 3.31
C LEU A 117 14.24 -13.03 3.52
N CYS A 118 12.95 -13.10 3.84
CA CYS A 118 12.10 -11.93 4.04
C CYS A 118 11.03 -12.24 5.08
N SER A 119 10.67 -11.24 5.89
CA SER A 119 9.54 -11.38 6.83
C SER A 119 8.21 -11.22 6.10
N PRO A 120 7.15 -11.93 6.50
CA PRO A 120 5.80 -11.71 5.95
C PRO A 120 5.34 -10.25 6.06
N GLU A 121 5.74 -9.56 7.13
CA GLU A 121 5.42 -8.15 7.41
C GLU A 121 6.00 -7.22 6.36
N ASP A 122 7.24 -7.44 5.94
CA ASP A 122 7.88 -6.66 4.88
C ASP A 122 7.28 -6.97 3.50
N PHE A 123 6.88 -8.21 3.27
CA PHE A 123 6.37 -8.65 1.97
C PHE A 123 4.93 -8.17 1.70
N LYS A 124 4.09 -8.03 2.74
CA LYS A 124 2.68 -7.61 2.63
C LYS A 124 2.51 -6.25 1.92
N PRO A 125 3.19 -5.15 2.32
CA PRO A 125 3.11 -3.87 1.63
C PRO A 125 3.53 -3.95 0.16
N PHE A 126 4.59 -4.70 -0.13
CA PHE A 126 5.07 -4.90 -1.49
C PHE A 126 4.00 -5.56 -2.37
N ILE A 127 3.39 -6.66 -1.89
CA ILE A 127 2.32 -7.35 -2.63
C ILE A 127 1.08 -6.48 -2.80
N ARG A 128 0.67 -5.72 -1.78
CA ARG A 128 -0.46 -4.78 -1.89
C ARG A 128 -0.20 -3.72 -2.95
N LYS A 129 1.03 -3.18 -2.99
CA LYS A 129 1.45 -2.22 -4.03
C LYS A 129 1.39 -2.87 -5.41
N LEU A 130 1.97 -4.06 -5.58
CA LEU A 130 1.95 -4.78 -6.84
C LEU A 130 0.53 -5.02 -7.36
N ILE A 131 -0.38 -5.48 -6.49
CA ILE A 131 -1.79 -5.69 -6.84
C ILE A 131 -2.44 -4.37 -7.28
N LYS A 132 -2.19 -3.27 -6.56
CA LYS A 132 -2.72 -1.95 -6.92
C LYS A 132 -2.17 -1.46 -8.26
N ASP A 133 -0.88 -1.64 -8.51
CA ASP A 133 -0.23 -1.23 -9.75
C ASP A 133 -0.78 -2.03 -10.95
N LEU A 134 -0.93 -3.35 -10.80
CA LEU A 134 -1.55 -4.21 -11.82
C LEU A 134 -3.02 -3.83 -12.06
N TRP A 135 -3.79 -3.53 -11.01
CA TRP A 135 -5.16 -3.07 -11.16
C TRP A 135 -5.22 -1.72 -11.89
N GLN A 136 -4.34 -0.77 -11.56
CA GLN A 136 -4.27 0.51 -12.25
C GLN A 136 -3.87 0.35 -13.72
N GLN A 137 -2.94 -0.56 -14.04
CA GLN A 137 -2.56 -0.88 -15.42
C GLN A 137 -3.75 -1.43 -16.21
N SER A 138 -4.45 -2.41 -15.65
CA SER A 138 -5.69 -2.95 -16.26
C SER A 138 -6.76 -1.89 -16.42
N TRP A 139 -6.90 -0.98 -15.44
CA TRP A 139 -7.85 0.13 -15.52
C TRP A 139 -7.45 1.17 -16.57
N SER A 140 -6.15 1.39 -16.78
CA SER A 140 -5.62 2.31 -17.78
C SER A 140 -5.69 1.77 -19.20
N SER A 141 -5.77 0.45 -19.40
CA SER A 141 -5.94 -0.14 -20.73
C SER A 141 -7.38 -0.13 -21.25
N ILE A 142 -8.37 0.16 -20.38
CA ILE A 142 -9.76 0.31 -20.79
C ILE A 142 -9.94 1.58 -21.63
N PRO A 143 -10.60 1.51 -22.81
CA PRO A 143 -10.85 2.68 -23.63
C PRO A 143 -11.68 3.76 -22.90
N ASN A 144 -11.43 5.02 -23.24
CA ASN A 144 -12.17 6.18 -22.68
C ASN A 144 -13.66 6.22 -23.08
N SER A 145 -14.13 5.30 -23.93
CA SER A 145 -15.57 5.09 -24.16
C SER A 145 -16.29 4.54 -22.93
N ASN A 146 -15.55 3.97 -21.97
CA ASN A 146 -16.11 3.59 -20.67
C ASN A 146 -16.44 4.84 -19.84
N LYS A 147 -17.73 4.99 -19.51
CA LYS A 147 -18.30 6.15 -18.80
C LYS A 147 -17.62 6.44 -17.46
N LEU A 148 -17.22 5.41 -16.72
CA LEU A 148 -16.57 5.58 -15.42
C LEU A 148 -15.08 5.90 -15.60
N LYS A 149 -14.41 5.32 -16.59
CA LYS A 149 -12.99 5.58 -16.88
C LYS A 149 -12.73 7.04 -17.24
N SER A 150 -13.62 7.66 -18.03
CA SER A 150 -13.47 9.06 -18.44
C SER A 150 -13.49 10.04 -17.26
N ILE A 151 -14.20 9.71 -16.17
CA ILE A 151 -14.29 10.55 -14.97
C ILE A 151 -13.34 10.10 -13.86
N LYS A 152 -12.96 8.82 -13.83
CA LYS A 152 -12.08 8.21 -12.81
C LYS A 152 -10.86 7.58 -13.47
N PRO A 153 -9.84 8.34 -13.88
CA PRO A 153 -8.65 7.77 -14.52
C PRO A 153 -7.78 6.95 -13.53
N ILE A 154 -7.79 7.34 -12.26
CA ILE A 154 -6.96 6.75 -11.20
C ILE A 154 -7.84 5.92 -10.24
N ILE A 155 -7.43 4.69 -9.96
CA ILE A 155 -8.09 3.81 -9.00
C ILE A 155 -7.85 4.31 -7.57
N GLY A 156 -8.84 4.13 -6.72
CA GLY A 156 -8.78 4.59 -5.33
C GLY A 156 -10.14 5.00 -4.82
N PRO A 157 -10.28 5.20 -3.50
CA PRO A 157 -11.50 5.73 -2.93
C PRO A 157 -11.78 7.14 -3.47
N TRP A 158 -13.05 7.47 -3.58
CA TRP A 158 -13.53 8.82 -3.89
C TRP A 158 -14.27 9.36 -2.68
N PRO A 159 -13.63 10.21 -1.84
CA PRO A 159 -14.23 10.72 -0.60
C PRO A 159 -15.59 11.39 -0.83
N SER A 160 -15.79 12.01 -2.00
CA SER A 160 -17.08 12.57 -2.40
C SER A 160 -18.23 11.53 -2.52
N SER A 161 -17.91 10.24 -2.51
CA SER A 161 -18.88 9.14 -2.52
C SER A 161 -19.37 8.74 -1.14
N ASP A 162 -18.63 9.07 -0.08
CA ASP A 162 -18.95 8.73 1.31
C ASP A 162 -19.92 9.78 1.86
N ARG A 163 -21.17 9.39 2.07
CA ARG A 163 -22.25 10.31 2.47
C ARG A 163 -22.94 9.82 3.73
N GLN A 164 -23.46 10.76 4.50
CA GLN A 164 -24.32 10.43 5.65
C GLN A 164 -25.60 9.70 5.23
N ASN A 165 -26.06 9.90 3.99
CA ASN A 165 -27.25 9.27 3.45
C ASN A 165 -26.89 8.25 2.35
N ARG A 166 -27.13 6.97 2.64
CA ARG A 166 -26.93 5.85 1.70
C ARG A 166 -27.62 6.05 0.35
N TYR A 167 -28.78 6.71 0.32
CA TYR A 167 -29.48 6.95 -0.95
C TYR A 167 -28.71 7.92 -1.84
N GLU A 168 -28.03 8.91 -1.26
CA GLU A 168 -27.17 9.82 -2.02
C GLU A 168 -25.96 9.08 -2.61
N GLU A 169 -25.36 8.14 -1.87
CA GLU A 169 -24.28 7.29 -2.38
C GLU A 169 -24.74 6.45 -3.58
N VAL A 170 -25.97 5.89 -3.51
CA VAL A 170 -26.57 5.13 -4.62
C VAL A 170 -26.78 6.02 -5.84
N VAL A 171 -27.32 7.24 -5.65
CA VAL A 171 -27.52 8.21 -6.73
C VAL A 171 -26.18 8.58 -7.38
N ILE A 172 -25.16 8.90 -6.59
CA ILE A 172 -23.81 9.24 -7.06
C ILE A 172 -23.22 8.09 -7.85
N CYS A 173 -23.27 6.87 -7.32
CA CYS A 173 -22.74 5.67 -7.98
C CYS A 173 -23.42 5.45 -9.34
N ARG A 174 -24.76 5.48 -9.39
CA ARG A 174 -25.55 5.29 -10.61
C ARG A 174 -25.28 6.35 -11.67
N MET A 175 -25.13 7.61 -11.25
CA MET A 175 -24.74 8.71 -12.14
C MET A 175 -23.33 8.46 -12.71
N ARG A 176 -22.36 8.09 -11.88
CA ARG A 176 -20.96 7.85 -12.29
C ARG A 176 -20.78 6.66 -13.23
N ILE A 177 -21.47 5.55 -12.97
CA ILE A 177 -21.47 4.40 -13.90
C ILE A 177 -22.34 4.65 -15.13
N GLY A 178 -23.16 5.71 -15.12
CA GLY A 178 -24.05 6.09 -16.20
C GLY A 178 -25.23 5.15 -16.43
N HIS A 179 -25.69 4.46 -15.38
CA HIS A 179 -26.82 3.54 -15.40
C HIS A 179 -27.83 3.97 -14.34
N THR A 180 -28.85 4.69 -14.79
CA THR A 180 -29.90 5.24 -13.92
C THR A 180 -31.26 4.72 -14.35
N ARG A 181 -32.24 4.70 -13.43
CA ARG A 181 -33.61 4.30 -13.79
C ARG A 181 -34.22 5.24 -14.84
N ALA A 182 -33.92 6.54 -14.80
CA ALA A 182 -34.39 7.51 -15.78
C ALA A 182 -33.85 7.25 -17.20
N THR A 183 -32.61 6.76 -17.32
CA THR A 183 -31.94 6.57 -18.62
C THR A 183 -32.09 5.14 -19.16
N HIS A 184 -32.02 4.13 -18.29
CA HIS A 184 -32.00 2.71 -18.68
C HIS A 184 -33.28 1.95 -18.28
N GLY A 185 -34.23 2.57 -17.59
CA GLY A 185 -35.47 1.92 -17.17
C GLY A 185 -36.32 1.39 -18.33
N HIS A 186 -36.18 1.98 -19.52
CA HIS A 186 -36.87 1.55 -20.74
C HIS A 186 -36.49 0.14 -21.18
N LEU A 187 -35.24 -0.31 -20.91
CA LEU A 187 -34.76 -1.65 -21.25
C LEU A 187 -35.57 -2.73 -20.52
N PHE A 188 -35.86 -2.50 -19.23
CA PHE A 188 -36.66 -3.42 -18.41
C PHE A 188 -38.14 -3.41 -18.81
N LYS A 189 -38.65 -2.27 -19.29
CA LYS A 189 -40.03 -2.12 -19.74
C LYS A 189 -40.24 -2.50 -21.20
N ARG A 190 -39.17 -2.80 -21.95
CA ARG A 190 -39.19 -2.95 -23.42
C ARG A 190 -39.88 -1.78 -24.13
N ALA A 191 -39.66 -0.58 -23.60
CA ALA A 191 -40.22 0.67 -24.10
C ALA A 191 -39.16 1.45 -24.88
N PRO A 192 -39.55 2.44 -25.71
CA PRO A 192 -38.58 3.34 -26.33
C PRO A 192 -37.78 4.12 -25.27
N PRO A 193 -36.54 4.53 -25.57
CA PRO A 193 -35.74 5.36 -24.68
C PRO A 193 -36.47 6.65 -24.27
N SER A 194 -36.30 7.05 -23.01
CA SER A 194 -36.85 8.32 -22.55
C SER A 194 -36.16 9.49 -23.24
N THR A 195 -36.93 10.51 -23.63
CA THR A 195 -36.42 11.73 -24.25
C THR A 195 -36.52 12.91 -23.29
N CYS A 196 -35.60 13.87 -23.44
CA CYS A 196 -35.69 15.16 -22.77
C CYS A 196 -36.69 16.07 -23.52
N GLY A 197 -37.20 17.11 -22.85
CA GLY A 197 -38.05 18.12 -23.48
C GLY A 197 -37.39 18.87 -24.66
N CYS A 198 -36.06 18.78 -24.81
CA CYS A 198 -35.35 19.31 -25.96
C CYS A 198 -35.35 18.37 -27.18
N GLY A 199 -35.93 17.17 -27.07
CA GLY A 199 -36.01 16.19 -28.14
C GLY A 199 -34.87 15.16 -28.19
N GLU A 200 -33.80 15.32 -27.42
CA GLU A 200 -32.70 14.34 -27.37
C GLU A 200 -33.00 13.15 -26.44
N ILE A 201 -32.36 12.00 -26.72
CA ILE A 201 -32.43 10.83 -25.85
C ILE A 201 -31.76 11.14 -24.50
N LEU A 202 -32.46 10.79 -23.42
CA LEU A 202 -31.99 11.03 -22.07
C LEU A 202 -30.80 10.11 -21.73
N SER A 203 -29.63 10.71 -21.56
CA SER A 203 -28.42 10.09 -21.03
C SER A 203 -27.92 10.87 -19.81
N VAL A 204 -27.03 10.27 -19.00
CA VAL A 204 -26.41 11.01 -17.88
C VAL A 204 -25.64 12.23 -18.39
N GLN A 205 -24.91 12.10 -19.51
CA GLN A 205 -24.23 13.23 -20.13
C GLN A 205 -25.24 14.33 -20.50
N HIS A 206 -26.34 13.95 -21.16
CA HIS A 206 -27.38 14.90 -21.54
C HIS A 206 -28.04 15.59 -20.32
N ILE A 207 -28.29 14.86 -19.22
CA ILE A 207 -28.79 15.47 -17.98
C ILE A 207 -27.87 16.60 -17.51
N LEU A 208 -26.55 16.43 -17.62
CA LEU A 208 -25.55 17.40 -17.19
C LEU A 208 -25.35 18.55 -18.19
N THR A 209 -25.50 18.33 -19.49
CA THR A 209 -25.16 19.33 -20.52
C THR A 209 -26.35 20.00 -21.20
N CYS A 210 -27.57 19.46 -21.09
CA CYS A 210 -28.75 19.96 -21.80
C CYS A 210 -28.94 21.48 -21.62
N ALA A 211 -29.13 22.21 -22.71
CA ALA A 211 -29.27 23.67 -22.71
C ALA A 211 -30.51 24.13 -21.92
N LEU A 212 -31.61 23.36 -21.94
CA LEU A 212 -32.83 23.69 -21.19
C LEU A 212 -32.60 23.82 -19.68
N HIS A 213 -31.63 23.06 -19.15
CA HIS A 213 -31.29 23.09 -17.73
C HIS A 213 -30.19 24.09 -17.39
N GLY A 214 -29.74 24.91 -18.36
CA GLY A 214 -28.64 25.86 -18.19
C GLY A 214 -28.88 26.87 -17.05
N HIS A 215 -30.11 27.39 -16.94
CA HIS A 215 -30.49 28.32 -15.88
C HIS A 215 -30.38 27.67 -14.48
N ILE A 216 -30.72 26.39 -14.34
CA ILE A 216 -30.61 25.66 -13.08
C ILE A 216 -29.13 25.46 -12.73
N ARG A 217 -28.28 25.10 -13.70
CA ARG A 217 -26.84 24.97 -13.48
C ARG A 217 -26.21 26.30 -13.05
N ALA A 218 -26.60 27.41 -13.66
CA ALA A 218 -26.12 28.74 -13.29
C ALA A 218 -26.57 29.18 -11.88
N SER A 219 -27.65 28.59 -11.34
CA SER A 219 -28.14 28.86 -9.98
C SER A 219 -27.40 28.08 -8.87
N LEU A 220 -26.44 27.23 -9.22
CA LEU A 220 -25.69 26.41 -8.26
C LEU A 220 -24.36 27.09 -7.90
N PRO A 221 -23.82 26.88 -6.69
CA PRO A 221 -22.53 27.45 -6.30
C PRO A 221 -21.38 26.98 -7.19
N THR A 222 -21.42 25.71 -7.61
CA THR A 222 -20.44 25.09 -8.50
C THR A 222 -21.14 24.29 -9.60
N PRO A 223 -20.51 24.11 -10.77
CA PRO A 223 -21.05 23.27 -11.82
C PRO A 223 -21.23 21.82 -11.33
N PRO A 224 -22.39 21.17 -11.56
CA PRO A 224 -22.58 19.78 -11.17
C PRO A 224 -21.66 18.88 -11.99
N ALA A 225 -20.84 18.07 -11.31
CA ALA A 225 -19.86 17.19 -11.95
C ALA A 225 -19.89 15.77 -11.36
N LEU A 226 -19.38 14.81 -12.13
CA LEU A 226 -19.26 13.40 -11.73
C LEU A 226 -17.88 13.06 -11.13
N THR A 227 -16.93 14.01 -11.18
CA THR A 227 -15.57 13.89 -10.65
C THR A 227 -15.56 13.80 -9.13
N ASP A 228 -14.38 13.59 -8.54
CA ASP A 228 -14.19 13.48 -7.09
C ASP A 228 -13.98 14.83 -6.41
N ASP A 229 -14.88 15.77 -6.68
CA ASP A 229 -14.89 17.08 -6.04
C ASP A 229 -16.16 17.19 -5.17
N VAL A 230 -15.98 17.43 -3.87
CA VAL A 230 -17.09 17.35 -2.90
C VAL A 230 -18.17 18.38 -3.22
N GLU A 231 -17.77 19.63 -3.48
CA GLU A 231 -18.69 20.73 -3.77
C GLU A 231 -19.46 20.49 -5.08
N SER A 232 -18.78 20.05 -6.14
CA SER A 232 -19.42 19.75 -7.42
C SER A 232 -20.39 18.58 -7.32
N VAL A 233 -20.12 17.59 -6.45
CA VAL A 233 -21.04 16.47 -6.20
C VAL A 233 -22.23 16.91 -5.32
N ASP A 234 -22.05 17.83 -4.37
CA ASP A 234 -23.15 18.44 -3.63
C ASP A 234 -24.07 19.26 -4.56
N SER A 235 -23.46 20.02 -5.47
CA SER A 235 -24.18 20.72 -6.55
C SER A 235 -24.88 19.73 -7.48
N LEU A 236 -24.30 18.57 -7.79
CA LEU A 236 -24.95 17.50 -8.56
C LEU A 236 -26.22 16.98 -7.87
N LEU A 237 -26.15 16.67 -6.57
CA LEU A 237 -27.32 16.18 -5.83
C LEU A 237 -28.42 17.24 -5.78
N SER A 238 -28.05 18.49 -5.52
CA SER A 238 -28.97 19.64 -5.52
C SER A 238 -29.60 19.87 -6.89
N TYR A 239 -28.81 19.75 -7.95
CA TYR A 239 -29.26 19.84 -9.34
C TYR A 239 -30.31 18.77 -9.68
N LEU A 240 -30.05 17.52 -9.31
CA LEU A 240 -30.97 16.40 -9.54
C LEU A 240 -32.28 16.56 -8.76
N LYS A 241 -32.24 17.14 -7.55
CA LYS A 241 -33.43 17.47 -6.75
C LYS A 241 -34.25 18.56 -7.46
N LYS A 242 -33.62 19.66 -7.91
CA LYS A 242 -34.28 20.73 -8.69
C LYS A 242 -34.90 20.25 -10.01
N LEU A 243 -34.29 19.24 -10.66
CA LEU A 243 -34.82 18.61 -11.88
C LEU A 243 -35.92 17.56 -11.63
N ASN A 244 -36.29 17.26 -10.38
CA ASN A 244 -37.18 16.15 -10.03
C ASN A 244 -36.72 14.79 -10.58
N LEU A 245 -35.39 14.62 -10.72
CA LEU A 245 -34.75 13.40 -11.18
C LEU A 245 -34.12 12.59 -10.05
N PHE A 246 -33.87 13.20 -8.89
CA PHE A 246 -33.18 12.56 -7.76
C PHE A 246 -33.78 11.19 -7.39
N THR A 247 -35.11 11.09 -7.28
CA THR A 247 -35.78 9.82 -6.97
C THR A 247 -35.81 8.85 -8.15
N LYS A 248 -35.54 9.33 -9.37
CA LYS A 248 -35.57 8.57 -10.64
C LYS A 248 -34.18 8.11 -11.07
N ILE A 249 -33.14 8.35 -10.28
CA ILE A 249 -31.80 7.83 -10.53
C ILE A 249 -31.70 6.35 -10.14
#